data_AF-A0A2V6MGA1-F1
#
_entry.id   AF-A0A2V6MGA1-F1
#
_cell.length_a   1.000
_cell.length_b   1.000
_cell.length_c   1.000
_cell.angle_alpha   90.00
_cell.angle_beta   90.00
_cell.angle_gamma   90.00
#
_symmetry.space_group_name_H-M   'P 1'
#
loop_
_entity.id
_entity.type
_entity.pdbx_description
1 polymer ?
#
loop_
_entity_poly.entity_id
_entity_poly.type
_entity_poly.pdbx_seq_one_letter_code
_entity_poly.pdbx_strand_id
1 'polypeptide(L)'
;GAMLKERFGITPLLHLSCRDKNVLGLQSELLGMAALGMRHVLPLTGDPARVGDHPGASSVYDVNSIELISIIGKLNEGFSHAGKSLKARTQFVIGCTFNPNAKNLDSQVNRLERKVAAGAQFAMTQPVFDVRLVEET
;
A
#
# COMPACT_ATOMS: atom_id res chain seq x y z
N GLY A 1 -8.50 9.73 -8.65
CA GLY A 1 -8.26 8.48 -9.41
C GLY A 1 -9.06 8.46 -10.70
N ALA A 2 -10.36 8.14 -10.62
CA ALA A 2 -11.23 7.94 -11.79
C ALA A 2 -11.20 9.11 -12.79
N MET A 3 -11.34 10.36 -12.34
CA MET A 3 -11.29 11.52 -13.25
C MET A 3 -9.97 11.63 -14.06
N LEU A 4 -8.82 11.31 -13.44
CA LEU A 4 -7.53 11.35 -14.14
C LEU A 4 -7.50 10.33 -15.28
N LYS A 5 -8.05 9.13 -15.02
CA LYS A 5 -8.12 8.06 -16.00
C LYS A 5 -9.13 8.38 -17.11
N GLU A 6 -10.35 8.76 -16.76
CA GLU A 6 -11.45 8.97 -17.70
C GLU A 6 -11.24 10.19 -18.60
N ARG A 7 -10.75 11.30 -18.03
CA ARG A 7 -10.64 12.56 -18.77
C ARG A 7 -9.30 12.74 -19.47
N PHE A 8 -8.24 12.13 -18.94
CA PHE A 8 -6.87 12.37 -19.41
C PHE A 8 -6.11 11.09 -19.80
N GLY A 9 -6.71 9.90 -19.65
CA GLY A 9 -6.03 8.64 -19.94
C GLY A 9 -4.84 8.33 -19.01
N ILE A 10 -4.72 9.05 -17.90
CA ILE A 10 -3.59 8.90 -16.97
C ILE A 10 -3.87 7.74 -16.03
N THR A 11 -2.89 6.83 -15.89
CA THR A 11 -2.94 5.73 -14.92
C THR A 11 -2.64 6.24 -13.51
N PRO A 12 -3.61 6.26 -12.58
CA PRO A 12 -3.36 6.76 -11.23
C PRO A 12 -2.70 5.70 -10.34
N LEU A 13 -1.65 6.07 -9.61
CA LEU A 13 -1.12 5.30 -8.49
C LEU A 13 -1.83 5.71 -7.19
N LEU A 14 -2.76 4.88 -6.73
CA LEU A 14 -3.59 5.22 -5.57
C LEU A 14 -2.90 4.80 -4.27
N HIS A 15 -2.69 5.76 -3.38
CA HIS A 15 -2.10 5.52 -2.07
C HIS A 15 -3.21 5.06 -1.12
N LEU A 16 -3.09 3.85 -0.57
CA LEU A 16 -4.10 3.27 0.31
C LEU A 16 -3.51 3.08 1.72
N SER A 17 -3.91 3.94 2.64
CA SER A 17 -3.50 3.87 4.05
C SER A 17 -4.34 2.89 4.85
N CYS A 18 -3.70 2.05 5.66
CA CYS A 18 -4.33 1.18 6.66
C CYS A 18 -4.87 1.94 7.88
N ARG A 19 -4.36 3.16 8.11
CA ARG A 19 -4.74 4.00 9.24
C ARG A 19 -6.25 4.28 9.23
N ASP A 20 -6.86 4.18 10.40
CA ASP A 20 -8.27 4.50 10.66
C ASP A 20 -9.25 3.64 9.83
N LYS A 21 -8.80 2.48 9.35
CA LYS A 21 -9.60 1.52 8.55
C LYS A 21 -9.45 0.10 9.08
N ASN A 22 -10.56 -0.61 9.09
CA ASN A 22 -10.58 -2.05 9.32
C ASN A 22 -10.37 -2.82 8.00
N VAL A 23 -10.10 -4.13 8.08
CA VAL A 23 -9.86 -4.97 6.88
C VAL A 23 -11.03 -4.93 5.91
N LEU A 24 -12.27 -4.90 6.40
CA LEU A 24 -13.47 -4.86 5.56
C LEU A 24 -13.55 -3.55 4.76
N GLY A 25 -13.24 -2.42 5.38
CA GLY A 25 -13.19 -1.11 4.73
C GLY A 25 -12.12 -1.06 3.66
N LEU A 26 -10.92 -1.55 3.95
CA LEU A 26 -9.82 -1.65 2.98
C LEU A 26 -10.19 -2.53 1.79
N GLN A 27 -10.80 -3.70 2.05
CA GLN A 27 -11.23 -4.62 0.99
C GLN A 27 -12.35 -4.01 0.13
N SER A 28 -13.31 -3.32 0.74
CA SER A 28 -14.38 -2.63 0.03
C SER A 28 -13.83 -1.55 -0.91
N GLU A 29 -12.89 -0.74 -0.43
CA GLU A 29 -12.23 0.30 -1.22
C GLU A 29 -11.44 -0.31 -2.37
N LEU A 30 -10.68 -1.38 -2.13
CA LEU A 30 -9.99 -2.14 -3.19
C LEU A 30 -10.96 -2.65 -4.25
N LEU A 31 -12.07 -3.29 -3.86
CA LEU A 31 -13.06 -3.77 -4.84
C LEU A 31 -13.69 -2.61 -5.63
N GLY A 32 -13.96 -1.47 -4.99
CA GLY A 32 -14.43 -0.26 -5.67
C GLY A 32 -13.42 0.30 -6.67
N MET A 33 -12.14 0.36 -6.29
CA MET A 33 -11.06 0.76 -7.20
C MET A 33 -10.97 -0.19 -8.40
N ALA A 34 -11.07 -1.49 -8.14
CA ALA A 34 -11.03 -2.51 -9.17
C ALA A 34 -12.22 -2.44 -10.14
N ALA A 35 -13.42 -2.11 -9.64
CA ALA A 35 -14.63 -1.93 -10.45
C ALA A 35 -14.49 -0.72 -11.40
N LEU A 36 -13.80 0.33 -10.96
CA LEU A 36 -13.46 1.52 -11.77
C LEU A 36 -12.24 1.31 -12.68
N GLY A 37 -11.72 0.08 -12.73
CA GLY A 37 -10.53 -0.28 -13.52
C GLY A 37 -9.25 0.40 -13.05
N MET A 38 -9.20 0.89 -11.81
CA MET A 38 -7.97 1.42 -11.21
C MET A 38 -7.17 0.24 -10.68
N ARG A 39 -5.96 0.04 -11.23
CA ARG A 39 -5.15 -1.16 -10.97
C ARG A 39 -3.84 -0.88 -10.23
N HIS A 40 -3.39 0.37 -10.08
CA HIS A 40 -2.12 0.64 -9.42
C HIS A 40 -2.35 1.14 -7.99
N VAL A 41 -1.80 0.41 -7.02
CA VAL A 41 -1.99 0.71 -5.59
C VAL A 41 -0.66 0.76 -4.86
N LEU A 42 -0.52 1.72 -3.97
CA LEU A 42 0.59 1.85 -3.03
C LEU A 42 0.05 1.68 -1.60
N PRO A 43 0.12 0.47 -1.01
CA PRO A 43 -0.29 0.21 0.36
C PRO A 43 0.63 0.91 1.37
N LEU A 44 0.03 1.59 2.34
CA LEU A 44 0.73 2.34 3.39
C LEU A 44 0.20 1.93 4.75
N THR A 45 1.08 1.77 5.75
CA THR A 45 0.60 1.62 7.13
C THR A 45 -0.07 2.92 7.62
N GLY A 46 0.45 4.07 7.19
CA GLY A 46 0.06 5.39 7.66
C GLY A 46 0.80 5.80 8.94
N ASP A 47 0.74 7.09 9.27
CA ASP A 47 1.43 7.64 10.45
C ASP A 47 0.55 7.57 11.71
N PRO A 48 1.14 7.45 12.91
CA PRO A 48 0.39 7.50 14.17
C PRO A 48 -0.42 8.80 14.32
N ALA A 49 -1.61 8.72 14.90
CA ALA A 49 -2.52 9.85 15.13
C ALA A 49 -1.93 10.89 16.08
N ARG A 50 -1.03 10.47 16.98
CA ARG A 50 -0.24 11.34 17.84
C ARG A 50 0.68 12.32 17.08
N VAL A 51 0.92 12.08 15.80
CA VAL A 51 1.70 12.98 14.94
C VAL A 51 0.81 14.12 14.36
N GLY A 52 -0.48 14.19 14.73
CA GLY A 52 -1.41 15.27 14.34
C GLY A 52 -2.02 16.05 15.52
N ASP A 53 -2.87 17.04 15.21
CA ASP A 53 -3.38 18.07 16.13
C ASP A 53 -4.36 17.60 17.23
N HIS A 54 -4.56 16.29 17.39
CA HIS A 54 -5.56 15.72 18.32
C HIS A 54 -4.87 14.83 19.36
N PRO A 55 -4.38 15.40 20.48
CA PRO A 55 -3.58 14.70 21.48
C PRO A 55 -4.30 13.53 22.19
N GLY A 56 -5.63 13.42 22.05
CA GLY A 56 -6.44 12.32 22.57
C GLY A 56 -6.84 11.23 21.56
N ALA A 57 -6.47 11.36 20.28
CA ALA A 57 -6.85 10.40 19.26
C ALA A 57 -5.94 9.16 19.29
N SER A 58 -6.53 7.97 19.47
CA SER A 58 -5.85 6.69 19.24
C SER A 58 -5.93 6.33 17.75
N SER A 59 -4.83 5.84 17.18
CA SER A 59 -4.90 5.24 15.85
C SER A 59 -5.44 3.83 15.93
N VAL A 60 -6.40 3.52 15.07
CA VAL A 60 -6.89 2.15 14.88
C VAL A 60 -6.25 1.59 13.62
N TYR A 61 -5.60 0.45 13.75
CA TYR A 61 -5.04 -0.31 12.65
C TYR A 61 -5.45 -1.78 12.82
N ASP A 62 -6.16 -2.34 11.85
CA ASP A 62 -6.33 -3.79 11.81
C ASP A 62 -5.11 -4.49 11.18
N VAL A 63 -4.45 -3.83 10.23
CA VAL A 63 -3.36 -4.39 9.44
C VAL A 63 -2.30 -3.33 9.12
N ASN A 64 -1.08 -3.78 8.85
CA ASN A 64 0.01 -2.94 8.32
C ASN A 64 0.17 -3.10 6.80
N SER A 65 1.08 -2.33 6.20
CA SER A 65 1.31 -2.37 4.74
C SER A 65 1.71 -3.75 4.19
N ILE A 66 2.47 -4.57 4.93
CA ILE A 66 2.84 -5.93 4.48
C ILE A 66 1.60 -6.83 4.42
N GLU A 67 0.74 -6.76 5.44
CA GLU A 67 -0.52 -7.51 5.50
C GLU A 67 -1.50 -7.04 4.42
N LEU A 68 -1.59 -5.74 4.18
CA LEU A 68 -2.40 -5.19 3.10
C LEU A 68 -1.90 -5.63 1.71
N ILE A 69 -0.59 -5.68 1.49
CA ILE A 69 -0.01 -6.25 0.26
C ILE A 69 -0.47 -7.71 0.07
N SER A 70 -0.40 -8.53 1.12
CA SER A 70 -0.86 -9.93 1.06
C SER A 70 -2.37 -10.04 0.78
N ILE A 71 -3.20 -9.17 1.37
CA ILE A 71 -4.64 -9.10 1.08
C ILE A 71 -4.86 -8.81 -0.40
N ILE A 72 -4.16 -7.82 -0.96
CA ILE A 72 -4.28 -7.45 -2.36
C ILE A 72 -3.84 -8.61 -3.27
N GLY A 73 -2.78 -9.33 -2.89
CA GLY A 73 -2.36 -10.58 -3.55
C GLY A 73 -3.49 -11.61 -3.62
N LYS A 74 -4.17 -11.89 -2.50
CA LYS A 74 -5.35 -12.80 -2.49
C LYS A 74 -6.49 -12.30 -3.39
N LEU A 75 -6.76 -10.99 -3.40
CA LEU A 75 -7.76 -10.41 -4.30
C LEU A 75 -7.37 -10.57 -5.78
N ASN A 76 -6.07 -10.57 -6.08
CA ASN A 76 -5.57 -10.85 -7.43
C ASN A 76 -5.72 -12.33 -7.80
N GLU A 77 -5.59 -13.25 -6.84
CA GLU A 77 -5.84 -14.67 -7.04
C GLU A 77 -7.34 -14.98 -7.20
N GLY A 78 -8.21 -14.09 -6.72
CA GLY A 78 -9.66 -14.21 -6.81
C GLY A 78 -10.31 -14.63 -5.50
N PHE A 79 -9.68 -14.33 -4.36
CA PHE A 79 -10.19 -14.66 -3.03
C PHE A 79 -10.27 -13.41 -2.15
N SER A 80 -11.31 -13.33 -1.32
CA SER A 80 -11.37 -12.34 -0.25
C SER A 80 -10.33 -12.64 0.84
N HIS A 81 -10.11 -11.71 1.77
CA HIS A 81 -9.22 -11.94 2.92
C HIS A 81 -9.64 -13.18 3.73
N ALA A 82 -10.95 -13.41 3.88
CA ALA A 82 -11.53 -14.57 4.55
C ALA A 82 -11.50 -15.88 3.72
N GLY A 83 -10.87 -15.87 2.53
CA GLY A 83 -10.73 -17.05 1.67
C GLY A 83 -11.97 -17.38 0.83
N LYS A 84 -12.98 -16.50 0.80
CA LYS A 84 -14.17 -16.71 -0.04
C LYS A 84 -13.84 -16.38 -1.50
N SER A 85 -14.22 -17.26 -2.41
CA SER A 85 -14.07 -17.03 -3.85
C SER A 85 -14.81 -15.74 -4.29
N LEU A 86 -14.12 -14.94 -5.10
CA LEU A 86 -14.63 -13.76 -5.78
C LEU A 86 -15.04 -14.15 -7.21
N LYS A 87 -16.09 -13.49 -7.73
CA LYS A 87 -16.54 -13.69 -9.11
C LYS A 87 -15.51 -13.25 -10.16
N ALA A 88 -14.55 -12.40 -9.77
CA ALA A 88 -13.51 -11.87 -10.64
C ALA A 88 -12.23 -11.57 -9.86
N ARG A 89 -11.10 -11.58 -10.57
CA ARG A 89 -9.79 -11.16 -10.05
C ARG A 89 -9.62 -9.65 -10.18
N THR A 90 -8.92 -9.04 -9.23
CA THR A 90 -8.78 -7.57 -9.17
C THR A 90 -7.60 -7.02 -9.99
N GLN A 91 -6.61 -7.85 -10.32
CA GLN A 91 -5.48 -7.53 -11.22
C GLN A 91 -4.69 -6.27 -10.85
N PHE A 92 -4.52 -6.01 -9.55
CA PHE A 92 -3.70 -4.91 -9.07
C PHE A 92 -2.22 -5.09 -9.37
N VAL A 93 -1.59 -3.97 -9.74
CA VAL A 93 -0.16 -3.74 -9.71
C VAL A 93 0.19 -3.12 -8.34
N ILE A 94 0.99 -3.83 -7.56
CA ILE A 94 1.19 -3.55 -6.13
C ILE A 94 2.55 -2.90 -5.91
N GLY A 95 2.56 -1.65 -5.45
CA GLY A 95 3.79 -0.97 -5.02
C GLY A 95 4.09 -1.20 -3.55
N CYS A 96 5.25 -0.71 -3.11
CA CYS A 96 5.57 -0.56 -1.71
C CYS A 96 6.46 0.65 -1.46
N THR A 97 6.52 1.13 -0.22
CA THR A 97 7.42 2.21 0.18
C THR A 97 8.73 1.66 0.76
N PHE A 98 9.83 2.36 0.47
CA PHE A 98 11.14 2.13 1.07
C PHE A 98 11.68 3.44 1.65
N ASN A 99 12.20 3.43 2.88
CA ASN A 99 12.78 4.62 3.49
C ASN A 99 14.29 4.45 3.67
N PRO A 100 15.12 4.83 2.69
CA PRO A 100 16.58 4.75 2.82
C PRO A 100 17.14 5.74 3.85
N ASN A 101 16.40 6.80 4.21
CA ASN A 101 16.85 7.81 5.17
C ASN A 101 16.76 7.36 6.64
N ALA A 102 16.35 6.11 6.91
CA ALA A 102 16.27 5.60 8.27
C ALA A 102 17.66 5.40 8.88
N LYS A 103 17.80 5.64 10.18
CA LYS A 103 19.07 5.42 10.91
C LYS A 103 19.63 4.00 10.76
N ASN A 104 18.76 3.02 10.55
CA ASN A 104 19.13 1.62 10.36
C ASN A 104 18.58 1.16 9.00
N LEU A 105 19.45 1.18 7.99
CA LEU A 105 19.12 0.80 6.62
C LEU A 105 18.82 -0.70 6.53
N ASP A 106 19.60 -1.56 7.19
CA ASP A 106 19.40 -3.02 7.19
C ASP A 106 17.99 -3.42 7.63
N SER A 107 17.45 -2.74 8.65
CA SER A 107 16.08 -2.94 9.10
C SER A 107 15.06 -2.55 8.03
N GLN A 108 15.32 -1.50 7.25
CA GLN A 108 14.46 -1.10 6.14
C GLN A 108 14.55 -2.08 4.98
N VAL A 109 15.75 -2.59 4.68
CA VAL A 109 15.98 -3.62 3.66
C VAL A 109 15.21 -4.89 4.05
N ASN A 110 15.33 -5.36 5.29
CA ASN A 110 14.57 -6.52 5.75
C ASN A 110 13.04 -6.31 5.65
N ARG A 111 12.56 -5.10 5.93
CA ARG A 111 11.14 -4.76 5.73
C ARG A 111 10.76 -4.74 4.26
N LEU A 112 11.62 -4.25 3.38
CA LEU A 112 11.42 -4.28 1.94
C LEU A 112 11.33 -5.72 1.43
N GLU A 113 12.25 -6.60 1.83
CA GLU A 113 12.23 -8.03 1.49
C GLU A 113 10.90 -8.69 1.90
N ARG A 114 10.40 -8.39 3.10
CA ARG A 114 9.10 -8.87 3.56
C ARG A 114 7.93 -8.34 2.72
N LYS A 115 8.00 -7.09 2.23
CA LYS A 115 6.98 -6.52 1.32
C LYS A 115 7.04 -7.19 -0.05
N VAL A 116 8.24 -7.46 -0.57
CA VAL A 116 8.44 -8.20 -1.83
C VAL A 116 7.90 -9.62 -1.70
N ALA A 117 8.24 -10.33 -0.62
CA ALA A 117 7.73 -11.67 -0.34
C ALA A 117 6.21 -11.72 -0.19
N ALA A 118 5.58 -10.64 0.28
CA ALA A 118 4.13 -10.52 0.36
C ALA A 118 3.45 -10.26 -1.00
N GLY A 119 4.21 -9.86 -2.04
CA GLY A 119 3.70 -9.64 -3.39
C GLY A 119 3.88 -8.22 -3.95
N ALA A 120 4.67 -7.36 -3.31
CA ALA A 120 5.02 -6.07 -3.91
C ALA A 120 5.88 -6.25 -5.18
N GLN A 121 5.58 -5.47 -6.22
CA GLN A 121 6.16 -5.58 -7.55
C GLN A 121 7.12 -4.43 -7.89
N PHE A 122 7.00 -3.31 -7.18
CA PHE A 122 7.93 -2.19 -7.28
C PHE A 122 8.05 -1.48 -5.93
N ALA A 123 9.14 -0.75 -5.73
CA ALA A 123 9.37 0.08 -4.55
C ALA A 123 9.44 1.55 -4.94
N MET A 124 8.93 2.42 -4.07
CA MET A 124 9.08 3.87 -4.16
C MET A 124 9.80 4.35 -2.92
N THR A 125 10.94 4.99 -3.13
CA THR A 125 11.76 5.51 -2.02
C THR A 125 11.11 6.77 -1.44
N GLN A 126 11.40 7.07 -0.18
CA GLN A 126 11.31 8.46 0.27
C GLN A 126 12.36 9.31 -0.47
N PRO A 127 12.14 10.63 -0.61
CA PRO A 127 13.13 11.51 -1.23
C PRO A 127 14.51 11.34 -0.58
N VAL A 128 15.54 11.22 -1.40
CA VAL A 128 16.93 11.11 -0.96
C VAL A 128 17.68 12.33 -1.49
N PHE A 129 18.31 13.07 -0.58
CA PHE A 129 19.06 14.28 -0.92
C PHE A 129 20.58 14.12 -0.76
N ASP A 130 21.02 13.03 -0.11
CA ASP A 130 22.43 12.67 -0.02
C ASP A 130 22.81 11.79 -1.20
N VAL A 131 23.73 12.28 -2.04
CA VAL A 131 24.21 11.57 -3.24
C VAL A 131 24.81 10.21 -2.88
N ARG A 132 25.50 10.09 -1.74
CA ARG A 132 26.09 8.81 -1.29
C ARG A 132 25.00 7.79 -0.96
N LEU A 133 23.95 8.25 -0.30
CA LEU A 133 22.82 7.39 0.05
C LEU A 133 22.04 6.91 -1.18
N VAL A 134 22.05 7.67 -2.28
CA VAL A 134 21.47 7.24 -3.56
C VAL A 134 22.24 6.05 -4.14
N GLU A 135 23.57 6.03 -4.02
CA GLU A 135 24.40 4.91 -4.53
C GLU A 135 24.22 3.63 -3.69
N GLU A 136 23.87 3.77 -2.41
CA GLU A 136 23.65 2.67 -1.47
C GLU A 136 22.22 2.09 -1.51
N THR A 137 21.28 2.77 -2.17
CA THR A 137 19.83 2.43 -2.21
C THR A 137 19.43 1.70 -3.48
#